data_AF-A0AAD7U5R9-F1
#
_entry.id   AF-A0AAD7U5R9-F1
#
_cell.length_a   1.000
_cell.length_b   1.000
_cell.length_c   1.000
_cell.angle_alpha   90.00
_cell.angle_beta   90.00
_cell.angle_gamma   90.00
#
_symmetry.space_group_name_H-M   'P 1'
#
loop_
_entity.id
_entity.type
_entity.pdbx_description
1 polymer ?
#
loop_
_entity_poly.entity_id
_entity_poly.type
_entity_poly.pdbx_seq_one_letter_code
_entity_poly.pdbx_strand_id
1 'polypeptide(L)'
;MPPRRKPRARSGSPLCVVVLLGAVMLCAATPGLFRSPSSQLLDVDEAVALVERNAFDAIVVLGGGPPVSERRTMPFVERRCDAAKQLFDTARAKPKILCVSAGTAHAPQLLRADGLPVFESTAAAAYLIDRGVPRDALVVETTSYDTIGNAFFSRTSHTDVAGWRKLAIVTSDFHVERSKAIFEWIFYGDYELTFVQTPAVGLSEEALAARRDREETSLASVRKLATAYPTLKHIHTFLTTHHDLYTAHKLADAGPITDIDPAALPSYGAVGGPQPPSTS
;
A
#
# COMPACT_ATOMS: atom_id res chain seq x y z
N MET A 1 94.51 -22.65 4.61
CA MET A 1 93.12 -22.22 4.86
C MET A 1 92.47 -23.15 5.87
N PRO A 2 92.43 -22.76 7.16
CA PRO A 2 91.79 -23.50 8.25
C PRO A 2 90.72 -22.61 8.95
N PRO A 3 90.19 -22.96 10.13
CA PRO A 3 88.97 -23.73 10.35
C PRO A 3 87.76 -22.87 10.79
N ARG A 4 86.57 -23.48 10.72
CA ARG A 4 85.26 -22.97 11.13
C ARG A 4 85.23 -22.51 12.59
N ARG A 5 84.78 -21.27 12.84
CA ARG A 5 84.48 -20.73 14.18
C ARG A 5 83.03 -20.99 14.59
N LYS A 6 82.86 -21.42 15.85
CA LYS A 6 81.61 -21.59 16.61
C LYS A 6 81.01 -20.24 17.05
N PRO A 7 79.73 -20.22 17.48
CA PRO A 7 78.85 -19.05 17.44
C PRO A 7 78.86 -18.21 18.72
N ARG A 8 78.36 -16.97 18.63
CA ARG A 8 78.06 -16.10 19.78
C ARG A 8 76.55 -15.90 19.92
N ALA A 9 76.07 -16.17 21.12
CA ALA A 9 74.69 -16.03 21.58
C ALA A 9 74.28 -14.56 21.77
N ARG A 10 72.97 -14.29 21.65
CA ARG A 10 72.19 -13.25 22.35
C ARG A 10 70.72 -13.71 22.36
N SER A 11 70.21 -14.17 23.51
CA SER A 11 69.26 -13.46 24.39
C SER A 11 67.99 -13.04 23.62
N GLY A 12 66.82 -13.68 23.76
CA GLY A 12 66.16 -14.16 24.97
C GLY A 12 64.98 -13.21 25.25
N SER A 13 63.74 -13.67 25.07
CA SER A 13 62.52 -13.20 25.76
C SER A 13 61.31 -14.09 25.39
N PRO A 14 60.36 -14.28 26.32
CA PRO A 14 59.50 -15.46 26.36
C PRO A 14 58.19 -15.30 25.58
N LEU A 15 57.67 -16.46 25.19
CA LEU A 15 56.35 -16.66 24.59
C LEU A 15 55.26 -16.18 25.58
N CYS A 16 54.58 -15.08 25.27
CA CYS A 16 53.40 -14.64 26.01
C CYS A 16 52.18 -15.34 25.39
N VAL A 17 51.64 -16.33 26.10
CA VAL A 17 50.38 -16.99 25.77
C VAL A 17 49.25 -16.01 26.04
N VAL A 18 48.71 -15.40 24.98
CA VAL A 18 47.49 -14.60 25.06
C VAL A 18 46.30 -15.55 25.04
N VAL A 19 45.72 -15.79 26.21
CA VAL A 19 44.40 -16.41 26.36
C VAL A 19 43.37 -15.39 25.88
N LEU A 20 42.94 -15.54 24.62
CA LEU A 20 41.75 -14.87 24.10
C LEU A 20 40.51 -15.52 24.72
N LEU A 21 40.07 -14.99 25.87
CA LEU A 21 38.72 -15.17 26.36
C LEU A 21 37.78 -14.54 25.32
N GLY A 22 37.30 -15.37 24.39
CA GLY A 22 36.24 -15.01 23.46
C GLY A 22 34.97 -14.70 24.25
N ALA A 23 34.70 -13.42 24.46
CA ALA A 23 33.35 -12.97 24.73
C ALA A 23 32.54 -13.22 23.45
N VAL A 24 31.94 -14.40 23.35
CA VAL A 24 30.77 -14.60 22.49
C VAL A 24 29.72 -13.68 23.07
N MET A 25 29.64 -12.46 22.52
CA MET A 25 28.49 -11.60 22.74
C MET A 25 27.34 -12.31 22.06
N LEU A 26 26.64 -13.14 22.83
CA LEU A 26 25.35 -13.67 22.47
C LEU A 26 24.43 -12.45 22.44
N CYS A 27 24.40 -11.74 21.31
CA CYS A 27 23.31 -10.85 20.98
C CYS A 27 22.07 -11.74 20.89
N ALA A 28 21.44 -11.97 22.04
CA ALA A 28 20.04 -12.32 22.08
C ALA A 28 19.31 -11.10 21.51
N ALA A 29 19.16 -11.07 20.19
CA ALA A 29 18.10 -10.30 19.57
C ALA A 29 16.81 -10.81 20.20
N THR A 30 16.25 -10.03 21.12
CA THR A 30 14.85 -10.17 21.47
C THR A 30 14.08 -10.27 20.16
N PRO A 31 13.13 -11.22 20.00
CA PRO A 31 12.28 -11.25 18.81
C PRO A 31 11.69 -9.85 18.65
N GLY A 32 12.07 -9.21 17.55
CA GLY A 32 12.03 -7.77 17.39
C GLY A 32 10.67 -7.19 17.72
N LEU A 33 10.64 -6.28 18.70
CA LEU A 33 9.53 -5.37 18.86
C LEU A 33 9.53 -4.46 17.63
N PHE A 34 8.76 -4.83 16.60
CA PHE A 34 8.60 -4.01 15.41
C PHE A 34 8.06 -2.65 15.84
N ARG A 35 8.81 -1.59 15.54
CA ARG A 35 8.38 -0.22 15.83
C ARG A 35 7.21 0.10 14.90
N SER A 36 6.05 0.35 15.47
CA SER A 36 4.91 0.92 14.73
C SER A 36 5.34 2.21 14.05
N PRO A 37 4.85 2.49 12.84
CA PRO A 37 5.17 3.75 12.17
C PRO A 37 4.64 4.93 12.99
N SER A 38 5.23 6.11 12.76
CA SER A 38 4.56 7.33 13.19
C SER A 38 3.35 7.54 12.28
N SER A 39 2.17 7.80 12.86
CA SER A 39 0.94 7.94 12.10
C SER A 39 0.02 9.00 12.68
N GLN A 40 -0.64 9.77 11.82
CA GLN A 40 -1.70 10.72 12.20
C GLN A 40 -2.85 10.67 11.19
N LEU A 41 -4.05 11.06 11.61
CA LEU A 41 -5.23 11.21 10.77
C LEU A 41 -5.61 12.69 10.72
N LEU A 42 -5.74 13.23 9.52
CA LEU A 42 -6.06 14.62 9.24
C LEU A 42 -7.20 14.72 8.24
N ASP A 43 -7.95 15.81 8.27
CA ASP A 43 -8.74 16.23 7.11
C ASP A 43 -7.84 16.85 6.02
N VAL A 44 -8.45 17.28 4.91
CA VAL A 44 -7.72 17.83 3.76
C VAL A 44 -7.05 19.16 4.10
N ASP A 45 -7.73 20.05 4.83
CA ASP A 45 -7.22 21.40 5.14
C ASP A 45 -6.05 21.32 6.12
N GLU A 46 -6.15 20.46 7.13
CA GLU A 46 -5.07 20.14 8.05
C GLU A 46 -3.85 19.53 7.35
N ALA A 47 -4.09 18.60 6.41
CA ALA A 47 -3.03 17.96 5.63
C ALA A 47 -2.34 18.96 4.68
N VAL A 48 -3.10 19.90 4.09
CA VAL A 48 -2.55 21.00 3.29
C VAL A 48 -1.67 21.91 4.15
N ALA A 49 -2.14 22.30 5.33
CA ALA A 49 -1.33 23.09 6.25
C ALA A 49 -0.05 22.34 6.68
N LEU A 50 -0.12 21.01 6.85
CA LEU A 50 1.06 20.19 7.13
C LEU A 50 2.04 20.18 5.95
N VAL A 51 1.57 20.00 4.72
CA VAL A 51 2.43 19.89 3.53
C VAL A 51 3.14 21.20 3.17
N GLU A 52 2.57 22.34 3.56
CA GLU A 52 3.24 23.64 3.44
C GLU A 52 4.52 23.72 4.29
N ARG A 53 4.53 23.03 5.44
CA ARG A 53 5.63 23.03 6.40
C ARG A 53 6.58 21.85 6.27
N ASN A 54 6.07 20.71 5.79
CA ASN A 54 6.78 19.45 5.67
C ASN A 54 6.58 18.83 4.30
N ALA A 55 7.64 18.28 3.71
CA ALA A 55 7.52 17.54 2.46
C ALA A 55 7.07 16.10 2.71
N PHE A 56 6.08 15.64 1.94
CA PHE A 56 5.88 14.21 1.67
C PHE A 56 6.85 13.76 0.58
N ASP A 57 7.23 12.49 0.60
CA ASP A 57 7.93 11.84 -0.51
C ASP A 57 6.93 11.39 -1.58
N ALA A 58 5.77 10.88 -1.14
CA ALA A 58 4.68 10.47 -2.02
C ALA A 58 3.29 10.65 -1.38
N ILE A 59 2.30 10.83 -2.25
CA ILE A 59 0.87 10.86 -1.93
C ILE A 59 0.24 9.60 -2.54
N VAL A 60 -0.25 8.69 -1.71
CA VAL A 60 -0.88 7.44 -2.12
C VAL A 60 -2.39 7.62 -2.19
N VAL A 61 -2.99 7.42 -3.36
CA VAL A 61 -4.44 7.54 -3.59
C VAL A 61 -5.05 6.16 -3.65
N LEU A 62 -5.83 5.78 -2.63
CA LEU A 62 -6.48 4.48 -2.56
C LEU A 62 -7.61 4.35 -3.59
N GLY A 63 -7.68 3.19 -4.25
CA GLY A 63 -8.84 2.75 -5.04
C GLY A 63 -10.09 2.54 -4.18
N GLY A 64 -11.24 2.35 -4.81
CA GLY A 64 -12.51 2.31 -4.11
C GLY A 64 -13.69 1.68 -4.87
N GLY A 65 -13.44 1.07 -6.01
CA GLY A 65 -14.47 0.46 -6.85
C GLY A 65 -14.15 0.59 -8.34
N PRO A 66 -14.88 -0.15 -9.19
CA PRO A 66 -14.58 -0.22 -10.61
C PRO A 66 -14.66 1.18 -11.25
N PRO A 67 -13.77 1.49 -12.22
CA PRO A 67 -13.85 2.74 -12.96
C PRO A 67 -15.18 2.91 -13.69
N VAL A 68 -15.66 4.16 -13.80
CA VAL A 68 -16.86 4.51 -14.59
C VAL A 68 -16.51 4.59 -16.09
N SER A 69 -15.28 4.96 -16.42
CA SER A 69 -14.73 4.91 -17.78
C SER A 69 -13.20 4.85 -17.72
N GLU A 70 -12.52 4.77 -18.87
CA GLU A 70 -11.05 4.82 -18.96
C GLU A 70 -10.42 6.04 -18.24
N ARG A 71 -11.18 7.11 -18.05
CA ARG A 71 -10.70 8.38 -17.50
C ARG A 71 -11.50 8.89 -16.30
N ARG A 72 -12.48 8.12 -15.83
CA ARG A 72 -13.37 8.50 -14.72
C ARG A 72 -13.47 7.37 -13.72
N THR A 73 -13.43 7.73 -12.45
CA THR A 73 -13.56 6.81 -11.32
C THR A 73 -14.82 7.14 -10.53
N MET A 74 -15.08 6.41 -9.46
CA MET A 74 -16.21 6.65 -8.58
C MET A 74 -16.14 8.04 -7.94
N PRO A 75 -17.25 8.77 -7.74
CA PRO A 75 -17.23 10.14 -7.23
C PRO A 75 -16.46 10.33 -5.91
N PHE A 76 -16.53 9.37 -4.98
CA PHE A 76 -15.74 9.43 -3.74
C PHE A 76 -14.24 9.16 -3.95
N VAL A 77 -13.83 8.48 -5.03
CA VAL A 77 -12.42 8.34 -5.43
C VAL A 77 -11.95 9.60 -6.16
N GLU A 78 -12.82 10.24 -6.93
CA GLU A 78 -12.56 11.56 -7.53
C GLU A 78 -12.23 12.60 -6.44
N ARG A 79 -12.94 12.59 -5.30
CA ARG A 79 -12.60 13.42 -4.12
C ARG A 79 -11.22 13.12 -3.54
N ARG A 80 -10.79 11.86 -3.50
CA ARG A 80 -9.43 11.48 -3.07
C ARG A 80 -8.39 12.03 -4.04
N CYS A 81 -8.67 11.96 -5.34
CA CYS A 81 -7.81 12.53 -6.37
C CYS A 81 -7.71 14.06 -6.24
N ASP A 82 -8.83 14.75 -6.02
CA ASP A 82 -8.86 16.19 -5.84
C ASP A 82 -8.03 16.62 -4.60
N ALA A 83 -8.17 15.90 -3.48
CA ALA A 83 -7.35 16.13 -2.29
C ALA A 83 -5.85 15.87 -2.55
N ALA A 84 -5.51 14.79 -3.26
CA ALA A 84 -4.13 14.49 -3.63
C ALA A 84 -3.52 15.59 -4.52
N LYS A 85 -4.32 16.12 -5.47
CA LYS A 85 -3.91 17.26 -6.28
C LYS A 85 -3.68 18.50 -5.43
N GLN A 86 -4.56 18.82 -4.48
CA GLN A 86 -4.39 19.98 -3.59
C GLN A 86 -3.09 19.86 -2.79
N LEU A 87 -2.80 18.69 -2.22
CA LEU A 87 -1.55 18.44 -1.52
C LEU A 87 -0.34 18.59 -2.44
N PHE A 88 -0.40 18.04 -3.66
CA PHE A 88 0.68 18.15 -4.64
C PHE A 88 0.94 19.59 -5.10
N ASP A 89 -0.12 20.35 -5.36
CA ASP A 89 -0.04 21.75 -5.81
C ASP A 89 0.58 22.64 -4.73
N THR A 90 0.22 22.41 -3.47
CA THR A 90 0.74 23.14 -2.31
C THR A 90 2.18 22.72 -1.94
N ALA A 91 2.52 21.44 -2.10
CA ALA A 91 3.82 20.92 -1.72
C ALA A 91 4.95 21.56 -2.55
N ARG A 92 5.93 22.18 -1.87
CA ARG A 92 7.14 22.71 -2.52
C ARG A 92 8.01 21.62 -3.14
N ALA A 93 8.09 20.46 -2.49
CA ALA A 93 8.91 19.33 -2.91
C ALA A 93 8.35 18.55 -4.11
N LYS A 94 7.10 18.82 -4.51
CA LYS A 94 6.40 18.14 -5.61
C LYS A 94 6.51 16.60 -5.51
N PRO A 95 5.90 15.99 -4.48
CA PRO A 95 5.93 14.54 -4.26
C PRO A 95 5.37 13.79 -5.45
N LYS A 96 5.71 12.51 -5.58
CA LYS A 96 4.99 11.63 -6.52
C LYS A 96 3.57 11.38 -6.02
N ILE A 97 2.62 11.22 -6.94
CA ILE A 97 1.29 10.70 -6.63
C ILE A 97 1.24 9.24 -7.11
N LEU A 98 1.06 8.32 -6.17
CA LEU A 98 0.90 6.89 -6.42
C LEU A 98 -0.58 6.53 -6.38
N CYS A 99 -1.18 6.27 -7.54
CA CYS A 99 -2.53 5.71 -7.62
C CYS A 99 -2.44 4.18 -7.52
N VAL A 100 -3.25 3.56 -6.66
CA VAL A 100 -3.16 2.12 -6.38
C VAL A 100 -4.47 1.41 -6.71
N SER A 101 -4.45 0.08 -6.66
CA SER A 101 -5.54 -0.84 -7.05
C SER A 101 -5.58 -1.14 -8.55
N ALA A 102 -5.54 -2.43 -8.88
CA ALA A 102 -5.97 -2.97 -10.17
C ALA A 102 -7.50 -2.93 -10.28
N GLY A 103 -8.21 -3.36 -9.24
CA GLY A 103 -9.66 -3.54 -9.27
C GLY A 103 -10.22 -3.97 -7.93
N THR A 104 -11.46 -4.47 -7.96
CA THR A 104 -12.14 -5.02 -6.79
C THR A 104 -12.63 -6.43 -7.07
N ALA A 105 -12.59 -7.29 -6.06
CA ALA A 105 -13.16 -8.63 -6.14
C ALA A 105 -14.71 -8.65 -6.25
N HIS A 106 -15.37 -7.51 -6.03
CA HIS A 106 -16.82 -7.44 -5.89
C HIS A 106 -17.56 -6.95 -7.14
N ALA A 107 -16.84 -6.60 -8.20
CA ALA A 107 -17.41 -6.13 -9.45
C ALA A 107 -16.54 -6.55 -10.63
N PRO A 108 -17.13 -6.77 -11.83
CA PRO A 108 -16.35 -7.03 -13.03
C PRO A 108 -15.37 -5.89 -13.33
N GLN A 109 -14.22 -6.25 -13.87
CA GLN A 109 -13.25 -5.28 -14.39
C GLN A 109 -13.85 -4.56 -15.60
N LEU A 110 -13.76 -3.23 -15.64
CA LEU A 110 -14.04 -2.48 -16.85
C LEU A 110 -13.00 -2.84 -17.91
N LEU A 111 -13.45 -3.18 -19.13
CA LEU A 111 -12.59 -3.44 -20.27
C LEU A 111 -12.64 -2.28 -21.27
N ARG A 112 -11.50 -1.99 -21.88
CA ARG A 112 -11.38 -1.07 -23.03
C ARG A 112 -11.93 -1.74 -24.29
N ALA A 113 -12.09 -0.95 -25.35
CA ALA A 113 -12.52 -1.46 -26.65
C ALA A 113 -11.58 -2.53 -27.25
N ASP A 114 -10.29 -2.52 -26.88
CA ASP A 114 -9.29 -3.52 -27.29
C ASP A 114 -9.26 -4.77 -26.39
N GLY A 115 -10.17 -4.86 -25.41
CA GLY A 115 -10.27 -5.98 -24.48
C GLY A 115 -9.29 -5.93 -23.30
N LEU A 116 -8.43 -4.91 -23.20
CA LEU A 116 -7.52 -4.75 -22.07
C LEU A 116 -8.25 -4.18 -20.84
N PRO A 117 -7.85 -4.57 -19.62
CA PRO A 117 -8.46 -4.05 -18.40
C PRO A 117 -8.16 -2.57 -18.18
N VAL A 118 -9.16 -1.83 -17.72
CA VAL A 118 -9.00 -0.49 -17.14
C VAL A 118 -8.81 -0.64 -15.65
N PHE A 119 -7.60 -0.41 -15.15
CA PHE A 119 -7.32 -0.50 -13.72
C PHE A 119 -7.80 0.74 -12.96
N GLU A 120 -8.23 0.56 -11.72
CA GLU A 120 -8.61 1.66 -10.82
C GLU A 120 -7.53 2.74 -10.74
N SER A 121 -6.27 2.33 -10.57
CA SER A 121 -5.12 3.22 -10.52
C SER A 121 -4.91 4.01 -11.81
N THR A 122 -5.10 3.38 -12.98
CA THR A 122 -4.95 4.04 -14.29
C THR A 122 -6.06 5.05 -14.56
N ALA A 123 -7.30 4.75 -14.17
CA ALA A 123 -8.42 5.68 -14.29
C ALA A 123 -8.26 6.89 -13.35
N ALA A 124 -7.77 6.66 -12.11
CA ALA A 124 -7.45 7.74 -11.18
C ALA A 124 -6.30 8.63 -11.69
N ALA A 125 -5.24 8.03 -12.22
CA ALA A 125 -4.14 8.79 -12.83
C ALA A 125 -4.61 9.60 -14.05
N ALA A 126 -5.45 9.03 -14.91
CA ALA A 126 -6.04 9.75 -16.04
C ALA A 126 -6.91 10.94 -15.58
N TYR A 127 -7.73 10.74 -14.55
CA TYR A 127 -8.53 11.79 -13.92
C TYR A 127 -7.66 12.96 -13.40
N LEU A 128 -6.50 12.66 -12.80
CA LEU A 128 -5.55 13.65 -12.31
C LEU A 128 -4.83 14.39 -13.44
N ILE A 129 -4.45 13.69 -14.51
CA ILE A 129 -3.88 14.29 -15.73
C ILE A 129 -4.86 15.31 -16.33
N ASP A 130 -6.14 14.96 -16.40
CA ASP A 130 -7.18 15.84 -16.94
C ASP A 130 -7.40 17.10 -16.06
N ARG A 131 -6.87 17.10 -14.84
CA ARG A 131 -6.85 18.24 -13.89
C ARG A 131 -5.51 18.94 -13.82
N GLY A 132 -4.62 18.65 -14.76
CA GLY A 132 -3.34 19.34 -14.90
C GLY A 132 -2.23 18.84 -13.97
N VAL A 133 -2.38 17.68 -13.33
CA VAL A 133 -1.23 17.05 -12.67
C VAL A 133 -0.22 16.59 -13.74
N PRO A 134 1.07 16.95 -13.63
CA PRO A 134 2.09 16.53 -14.59
C PRO A 134 2.19 15.01 -14.68
N ARG A 135 2.31 14.48 -15.91
CA ARG A 135 2.34 13.03 -16.17
C ARG A 135 3.50 12.32 -15.48
N ASP A 136 4.63 13.01 -15.37
CA ASP A 136 5.85 12.52 -14.72
C ASP A 136 5.76 12.53 -13.19
N ALA A 137 4.77 13.22 -12.60
CA ALA A 137 4.49 13.16 -11.17
C ALA A 137 3.68 11.92 -10.76
N LEU A 138 3.06 11.22 -11.73
CA LEU A 138 2.15 10.11 -11.48
C LEU A 138 2.82 8.74 -11.60
N VAL A 139 2.49 7.85 -10.68
CA VAL A 139 2.88 6.44 -10.66
C VAL A 139 1.63 5.61 -10.42
N VAL A 140 1.55 4.42 -11.00
CA VAL A 140 0.42 3.50 -10.82
C VAL A 140 0.90 2.15 -10.29
N GLU A 141 0.10 1.55 -9.41
CA GLU A 141 0.23 0.17 -8.95
C GLU A 141 -1.01 -0.63 -9.43
N THR A 142 -0.79 -1.76 -10.10
CA THR A 142 -1.83 -2.49 -10.87
C THR A 142 -1.91 -3.99 -10.55
N THR A 143 -1.47 -4.41 -9.37
CA THR A 143 -1.45 -5.81 -8.91
C THR A 143 -2.53 -6.09 -7.86
N SER A 144 -2.82 -5.10 -7.01
CA SER A 144 -3.72 -5.24 -5.87
C SER A 144 -5.21 -5.25 -6.24
N TYR A 145 -6.01 -6.05 -5.54
CA TYR A 145 -7.48 -6.12 -5.68
C TYR A 145 -8.24 -5.81 -4.37
N ASP A 146 -7.50 -5.49 -3.31
CA ASP A 146 -8.03 -5.21 -1.98
C ASP A 146 -7.09 -4.28 -1.18
N THR A 147 -7.53 -3.80 -0.02
CA THR A 147 -6.76 -2.84 0.78
C THR A 147 -5.46 -3.43 1.33
N ILE A 148 -5.40 -4.74 1.66
CA ILE A 148 -4.17 -5.39 2.12
C ILE A 148 -3.15 -5.45 0.97
N GLY A 149 -3.59 -5.86 -0.23
CA GLY A 149 -2.79 -5.81 -1.44
C GLY A 149 -2.32 -4.39 -1.76
N ASN A 150 -3.20 -3.39 -1.71
CA ASN A 150 -2.85 -1.98 -1.97
C ASN A 150 -1.64 -1.58 -1.12
N ALA A 151 -1.67 -1.84 0.18
CA ALA A 151 -0.58 -1.53 1.09
C ALA A 151 0.69 -2.36 0.80
N PHE A 152 0.55 -3.67 0.63
CA PHE A 152 1.69 -4.58 0.42
C PHE A 152 2.43 -4.29 -0.89
N PHE A 153 1.72 -4.16 -2.00
CA PHE A 153 2.32 -3.90 -3.31
C PHE A 153 2.81 -2.45 -3.43
N SER A 154 2.14 -1.48 -2.82
CA SER A 154 2.68 -0.11 -2.71
C SER A 154 4.03 -0.10 -2.01
N ARG A 155 4.16 -0.82 -0.88
CA ARG A 155 5.41 -0.87 -0.13
C ARG A 155 6.50 -1.57 -0.93
N THR A 156 6.25 -2.79 -1.37
CA THR A 156 7.26 -3.68 -1.95
C THR A 156 7.65 -3.32 -3.38
N SER A 157 6.75 -2.71 -4.16
CA SER A 157 7.02 -2.35 -5.56
C SER A 157 7.44 -0.89 -5.73
N HIS A 158 7.13 -0.02 -4.77
CA HIS A 158 7.39 1.41 -4.90
C HIS A 158 8.13 2.01 -3.71
N THR A 159 7.55 2.02 -2.51
CA THR A 159 8.10 2.87 -1.43
C THR A 159 9.44 2.35 -0.89
N ASP A 160 9.63 1.03 -0.78
CA ASP A 160 10.93 0.44 -0.40
C ASP A 160 11.98 0.69 -1.49
N VAL A 161 11.60 0.56 -2.77
CA VAL A 161 12.50 0.72 -3.93
C VAL A 161 12.92 2.18 -4.14
N ALA A 162 11.96 3.11 -4.04
CA ALA A 162 12.17 4.54 -4.25
C ALA A 162 12.66 5.29 -3.00
N GLY A 163 12.71 4.61 -1.84
CA GLY A 163 13.14 5.21 -0.58
C GLY A 163 12.13 6.20 0.02
N TRP A 164 10.85 6.14 -0.35
CA TRP A 164 9.81 7.01 0.21
C TRP A 164 9.46 6.57 1.62
N ARG A 165 9.50 7.49 2.59
CA ARG A 165 9.22 7.22 4.01
C ARG A 165 8.13 8.11 4.59
N LYS A 166 7.95 9.31 4.05
CA LYS A 166 6.89 10.25 4.44
C LYS A 166 5.74 10.19 3.45
N LEU A 167 4.66 9.51 3.81
CA LEU A 167 3.55 9.20 2.91
C LEU A 167 2.26 9.87 3.36
N ALA A 168 1.58 10.54 2.44
CA ALA A 168 0.18 10.91 2.63
C ALA A 168 -0.71 9.80 2.04
N ILE A 169 -1.53 9.14 2.85
CA ILE A 169 -2.45 8.07 2.41
C ILE A 169 -3.87 8.65 2.33
N VAL A 170 -4.35 8.89 1.11
CA VAL A 170 -5.64 9.54 0.86
C VAL A 170 -6.74 8.49 0.64
N THR A 171 -7.81 8.56 1.45
CA THR A 171 -8.96 7.65 1.38
C THR A 171 -10.25 8.31 1.84
N SER A 172 -11.38 7.63 1.71
CA SER A 172 -12.67 8.14 2.18
C SER A 172 -12.83 7.96 3.69
N ASP A 173 -13.55 8.88 4.32
CA ASP A 173 -13.89 8.87 5.75
C ASP A 173 -14.43 7.53 6.26
N PHE A 174 -15.35 6.88 5.55
CA PHE A 174 -15.90 5.58 5.94
C PHE A 174 -14.88 4.44 5.91
N HIS A 175 -13.76 4.61 5.19
CA HIS A 175 -12.76 3.56 4.94
C HIS A 175 -11.43 3.83 5.67
N VAL A 176 -11.29 4.98 6.33
CA VAL A 176 -9.99 5.44 6.83
C VAL A 176 -9.47 4.59 7.98
N GLU A 177 -10.32 4.16 8.91
CA GLU A 177 -9.90 3.37 10.08
C GLU A 177 -9.32 2.00 9.68
N ARG A 178 -9.97 1.30 8.75
CA ARG A 178 -9.45 0.02 8.23
C ARG A 178 -8.19 0.22 7.41
N SER A 179 -8.17 1.24 6.55
CA SER A 179 -6.98 1.59 5.77
C SER A 179 -5.80 1.87 6.70
N LYS A 180 -6.02 2.65 7.75
CA LYS A 180 -5.02 2.99 8.77
C LYS A 180 -4.45 1.75 9.45
N ALA A 181 -5.31 0.86 9.95
CA ALA A 181 -4.86 -0.37 10.59
C ALA A 181 -4.02 -1.27 9.65
N ILE A 182 -4.41 -1.37 8.37
CA ILE A 182 -3.69 -2.17 7.37
C ILE A 182 -2.33 -1.53 7.03
N PHE A 183 -2.31 -0.23 6.75
CA PHE A 183 -1.08 0.47 6.40
C PHE A 183 -0.12 0.53 7.58
N GLU A 184 -0.59 0.72 8.83
CA GLU A 184 0.27 0.66 10.02
C GLU A 184 0.87 -0.74 10.24
N TRP A 185 0.09 -1.79 9.97
CA TRP A 185 0.57 -3.17 10.02
C TRP A 185 1.65 -3.43 8.96
N ILE A 186 1.46 -2.93 7.73
CA ILE A 186 2.34 -3.24 6.61
C ILE A 186 3.54 -2.31 6.51
N PHE A 187 3.42 -1.03 6.89
CA PHE A 187 4.46 0.00 6.82
C PHE A 187 5.14 0.22 8.18
N TYR A 188 5.45 -0.86 8.90
CA TYR A 188 6.27 -0.79 10.11
C TYR A 188 7.69 -0.27 9.82
N GLY A 189 8.35 0.27 10.83
CA GLY A 189 9.74 0.75 10.75
C GLY A 189 9.85 2.27 10.81
N ASP A 190 10.59 2.85 9.87
CA ASP A 190 10.93 4.28 9.77
C ASP A 190 9.94 5.09 8.92
N TYR A 191 8.74 4.56 8.67
CA TYR A 191 7.70 5.28 7.95
C TYR A 191 6.98 6.31 8.83
N GLU A 192 6.66 7.44 8.22
CA GLU A 192 5.77 8.48 8.72
C GLU A 192 4.54 8.53 7.82
N LEU A 193 3.37 8.18 8.36
CA LEU A 193 2.12 8.07 7.63
C LEU A 193 1.15 9.18 8.04
N THR A 194 0.70 9.99 7.10
CA THR A 194 -0.41 10.92 7.29
C THR A 194 -1.61 10.40 6.54
N PHE A 195 -2.62 9.92 7.25
CA PHE A 195 -3.90 9.55 6.65
C PHE A 195 -4.72 10.80 6.41
N VAL A 196 -5.21 10.97 5.18
CA VAL A 196 -6.02 12.12 4.77
C VAL A 196 -7.39 11.60 4.37
N GLN A 197 -8.41 11.96 5.14
CA GLN A 197 -9.77 11.53 4.88
C GLN A 197 -10.52 12.54 4.00
N THR A 198 -11.30 12.03 3.05
CA THR A 198 -12.18 12.84 2.19
C THR A 198 -13.64 12.41 2.39
N PRO A 199 -14.62 13.33 2.29
CA PRO A 199 -16.03 12.99 2.40
C PRO A 199 -16.48 11.94 1.38
N ALA A 200 -17.35 11.03 1.82
CA ALA A 200 -18.03 10.09 0.93
C ALA A 200 -19.09 10.80 0.10
N VAL A 201 -18.84 11.01 -1.19
CA VAL A 201 -19.84 11.57 -2.12
C VAL A 201 -20.28 10.52 -3.15
N GLY A 202 -21.51 10.63 -3.63
CA GLY A 202 -22.05 9.74 -4.66
C GLY A 202 -22.47 8.36 -4.14
N LEU A 203 -22.68 8.21 -2.83
CA LEU A 203 -23.28 7.03 -2.20
C LEU A 203 -24.62 7.44 -1.56
N SER A 204 -25.60 6.54 -1.57
CA SER A 204 -26.81 6.72 -0.76
C SER A 204 -26.50 6.52 0.72
N GLU A 205 -27.32 7.07 1.61
CA GLU A 205 -27.19 6.87 3.06
C GLU A 205 -27.23 5.39 3.44
N GLU A 206 -28.09 4.60 2.80
CA GLU A 206 -28.17 3.16 2.98
C GLU A 206 -26.88 2.45 2.56
N ALA A 207 -26.32 2.80 1.40
CA ALA A 207 -25.06 2.23 0.92
C ALA A 207 -23.88 2.63 1.82
N LEU A 208 -23.89 3.84 2.37
CA LEU A 208 -22.87 4.33 3.29
C LEU A 208 -22.96 3.61 4.64
N ALA A 209 -24.17 3.40 5.17
CA ALA A 209 -24.40 2.63 6.40
C ALA A 209 -23.91 1.17 6.24
N ALA A 210 -24.33 0.50 5.17
CA ALA A 210 -23.89 -0.87 4.87
C ALA A 210 -22.36 -0.99 4.69
N ARG A 211 -21.70 0.05 4.15
CA ARG A 211 -20.24 0.10 4.09
C ARG A 211 -19.64 0.23 5.49
N ARG A 212 -20.13 1.14 6.33
CA ARG A 212 -19.61 1.34 7.70
C ARG A 212 -19.70 0.06 8.56
N ASP A 213 -20.82 -0.66 8.49
CA ASP A 213 -21.00 -1.92 9.24
C ASP A 213 -19.99 -3.00 8.81
N ARG A 214 -19.75 -3.11 7.48
CA ARG A 214 -18.74 -4.02 6.93
C ARG A 214 -17.32 -3.61 7.32
N GLU A 215 -17.02 -2.32 7.40
CA GLU A 215 -15.71 -1.80 7.77
C GLU A 215 -15.35 -2.16 9.22
N GLU A 216 -16.30 -2.09 10.15
CA GLU A 216 -16.09 -2.48 11.55
C GLU A 216 -15.76 -3.98 11.67
N THR A 217 -16.55 -4.83 11.02
CA THR A 217 -16.32 -6.30 11.00
C THR A 217 -14.96 -6.63 10.36
N SER A 218 -14.63 -5.95 9.26
CA SER A 218 -13.37 -6.16 8.55
C SER A 218 -12.16 -5.68 9.35
N LEU A 219 -12.28 -4.59 10.10
CA LEU A 219 -11.22 -4.05 10.96
C LEU A 219 -10.84 -5.05 12.07
N ALA A 220 -11.81 -5.73 12.67
CA ALA A 220 -11.53 -6.78 13.66
C ALA A 220 -10.72 -7.94 13.06
N SER A 221 -11.02 -8.31 11.82
CA SER A 221 -10.28 -9.36 11.09
C SER A 221 -8.85 -8.93 10.74
N VAL A 222 -8.65 -7.67 10.34
CA VAL A 222 -7.32 -7.09 10.10
C VAL A 222 -6.43 -7.20 11.33
N ARG A 223 -6.94 -6.89 12.53
CA ARG A 223 -6.15 -6.98 13.78
C ARG A 223 -5.68 -8.41 14.09
N LYS A 224 -6.50 -9.41 13.77
CA LYS A 224 -6.12 -10.83 13.91
C LYS A 224 -5.04 -11.21 12.91
N LEU A 225 -5.20 -10.80 11.64
CA LEU A 225 -4.20 -11.03 10.59
C LEU A 225 -2.87 -10.35 10.91
N ALA A 226 -2.90 -9.12 11.42
CA ALA A 226 -1.71 -8.38 11.80
C ALA A 226 -0.87 -9.10 12.87
N THR A 227 -1.54 -9.70 13.86
CA THR A 227 -0.89 -10.53 14.87
C THR A 227 -0.33 -11.83 14.28
N ALA A 228 -1.07 -12.48 13.39
CA ALA A 228 -0.67 -13.76 12.79
C ALA A 228 0.48 -13.63 11.77
N TYR A 229 0.54 -12.51 11.06
CA TYR A 229 1.47 -12.28 9.96
C TYR A 229 2.25 -10.96 10.14
N PRO A 230 3.15 -10.87 11.13
CA PRO A 230 3.72 -9.58 11.56
C PRO A 230 4.82 -9.00 10.66
N THR A 231 5.26 -9.71 9.62
CA THR A 231 6.38 -9.27 8.77
C THR A 231 6.02 -9.34 7.30
N LEU A 232 6.70 -8.57 6.43
CA LEU A 232 6.52 -8.66 4.98
C LEU A 232 6.64 -10.09 4.45
N LYS A 233 7.55 -10.91 5.01
CA LYS A 233 7.67 -12.33 4.64
C LYS A 233 6.42 -13.11 5.03
N HIS A 234 5.89 -12.91 6.23
CA HIS A 234 4.66 -13.57 6.67
C HIS A 234 3.44 -13.12 5.87
N ILE A 235 3.35 -11.82 5.57
CA ILE A 235 2.29 -11.24 4.73
C ILE A 235 2.36 -11.82 3.32
N HIS A 236 3.55 -11.86 2.71
CA HIS A 236 3.76 -12.49 1.41
C HIS A 236 3.28 -13.95 1.41
N THR A 237 3.66 -14.73 2.43
CA THR A 237 3.16 -16.10 2.59
C THR A 237 1.63 -16.13 2.68
N PHE A 238 1.02 -15.31 3.52
CA PHE A 238 -0.43 -15.22 3.63
C PHE A 238 -1.11 -14.94 2.29
N LEU A 239 -0.66 -13.89 1.57
CA LEU A 239 -1.21 -13.51 0.28
C LEU A 239 -1.13 -14.67 -0.73
N THR A 240 0.04 -15.30 -0.84
CA THR A 240 0.31 -16.30 -1.89
C THR A 240 -0.20 -17.72 -1.58
N THR A 241 -0.59 -18.01 -0.34
CA THR A 241 -0.99 -19.37 0.07
C THR A 241 -2.36 -19.46 0.73
N HIS A 242 -2.89 -18.38 1.30
CA HIS A 242 -4.17 -18.37 2.03
C HIS A 242 -5.18 -17.37 1.46
N HIS A 243 -4.75 -16.25 0.90
CA HIS A 243 -5.65 -15.18 0.46
C HIS A 243 -6.35 -15.51 -0.87
N ASP A 244 -7.65 -15.27 -0.95
CA ASP A 244 -8.47 -15.68 -2.11
C ASP A 244 -8.04 -15.00 -3.41
N LEU A 245 -7.61 -13.74 -3.34
CA LEU A 245 -7.26 -12.93 -4.52
C LEU A 245 -5.83 -13.12 -5.03
N TYR A 246 -4.97 -13.85 -4.33
CA TYR A 246 -3.54 -13.96 -4.70
C TYR A 246 -2.98 -15.39 -4.61
N THR A 247 -3.79 -16.35 -4.16
CA THR A 247 -3.37 -17.75 -4.08
C THR A 247 -3.59 -18.44 -5.43
N ALA A 248 -2.53 -19.01 -6.01
CA ALA A 248 -2.53 -19.53 -7.38
C ALA A 248 -3.64 -20.55 -7.66
N HIS A 249 -3.85 -21.55 -6.79
CA HIS A 249 -4.89 -22.56 -7.01
C HIS A 249 -6.29 -21.97 -6.88
N LYS A 250 -6.53 -21.08 -5.90
CA LYS A 250 -7.82 -20.40 -5.73
C LYS A 250 -8.19 -19.55 -6.96
N LEU A 251 -7.21 -18.87 -7.55
CA LEU A 251 -7.39 -18.10 -8.78
C LEU A 251 -7.65 -18.99 -10.01
N ALA A 252 -6.95 -20.13 -10.11
CA ALA A 252 -7.16 -21.07 -11.21
C ALA A 252 -8.54 -21.77 -11.12
N ASP A 253 -8.99 -22.04 -9.90
CA ASP A 253 -10.27 -22.70 -9.60
C ASP A 253 -11.44 -21.71 -9.55
N ALA A 254 -11.16 -20.40 -9.57
CA ALA A 254 -12.19 -19.37 -9.54
C ALA A 254 -13.07 -19.47 -10.80
N GLY A 255 -14.35 -19.76 -10.59
CA GLY A 255 -15.36 -19.64 -11.63
C GLY A 255 -15.55 -18.19 -12.08
N PRO A 256 -16.32 -17.94 -13.17
CA PRO A 256 -16.77 -16.59 -13.47
C PRO A 256 -17.46 -15.98 -12.24
N ILE A 257 -17.39 -14.64 -12.08
CA ILE A 257 -18.12 -13.96 -11.00
C ILE A 257 -19.63 -14.17 -11.23
N THR A 258 -20.19 -15.22 -10.65
CA THR A 258 -21.61 -15.59 -10.81
C THR A 258 -22.48 -15.07 -9.67
N ASP A 259 -21.90 -14.85 -8.50
CA ASP A 259 -22.59 -14.38 -7.29
C ASP A 259 -22.07 -13.00 -6.88
N ILE A 260 -22.48 -11.98 -7.64
CA ILE A 260 -22.35 -10.62 -7.15
C ILE A 260 -23.43 -10.42 -6.10
N ASP A 261 -23.05 -10.20 -4.83
CA ASP A 261 -23.99 -9.83 -3.77
C ASP A 261 -24.81 -8.60 -4.23
N PRO A 262 -26.13 -8.74 -4.46
CA PRO A 262 -26.98 -7.65 -4.89
C PRO A 262 -26.97 -6.47 -3.91
N ALA A 263 -26.67 -6.71 -2.62
CA ALA A 263 -26.55 -5.67 -1.61
C ALA A 263 -25.20 -4.93 -1.67
N ALA A 264 -24.18 -5.50 -2.32
CA ALA A 264 -22.88 -4.85 -2.52
C ALA A 264 -22.87 -3.95 -3.77
N LEU A 265 -23.61 -4.31 -4.82
CA LEU A 265 -23.69 -3.59 -6.10
C LEU A 265 -24.03 -2.09 -5.99
N PRO A 266 -25.06 -1.67 -5.23
CA PRO A 266 -25.38 -0.25 -5.05
C PRO A 266 -24.23 0.53 -4.41
N SER A 267 -23.47 -0.14 -3.54
CA SER A 267 -22.33 0.47 -2.87
C SER A 267 -21.14 0.66 -3.79
N TYR A 268 -21.02 -0.11 -4.88
CA TYR A 268 -19.98 0.02 -5.91
C TYR A 268 -20.45 0.81 -7.15
N GLY A 269 -21.62 1.45 -7.10
CA GLY A 269 -22.06 2.40 -8.12
C GLY A 269 -22.51 1.79 -9.43
N ALA A 270 -22.99 0.54 -9.44
CA ALA A 270 -23.50 -0.07 -10.66
C ALA A 270 -24.77 0.65 -11.16
N VAL A 271 -24.60 1.66 -12.01
CA VAL A 271 -25.65 2.18 -12.88
C VAL A 271 -25.67 1.30 -14.11
N GLY A 272 -26.61 0.36 -14.18
CA GLY A 272 -26.99 -0.37 -15.39
C GLY A 272 -25.87 -1.20 -16.04
N GLY A 273 -25.91 -2.52 -15.86
CA GLY A 273 -25.10 -3.43 -16.67
C GLY A 273 -25.31 -3.21 -18.18
N PRO A 274 -24.37 -3.64 -19.03
CA PRO A 274 -24.50 -3.50 -20.48
C PRO A 274 -25.81 -4.13 -20.94
N GLN A 275 -26.69 -3.32 -21.54
CA GLN A 275 -27.85 -3.84 -22.26
C GLN A 275 -27.32 -4.75 -23.39
N PRO A 276 -27.86 -5.97 -23.53
CA PRO A 276 -27.49 -6.83 -24.66
C PRO A 276 -27.77 -6.09 -25.97
N PRO A 277 -26.97 -6.30 -27.03
CA PRO A 277 -27.20 -5.67 -28.31
C PRO A 277 -28.61 -6.01 -28.79
N SER A 278 -29.39 -4.98 -29.12
CA SER A 278 -30.71 -5.13 -29.71
C SER A 278 -30.57 -5.91 -31.01
N THR A 279 -31.16 -7.10 -31.06
CA THR A 279 -31.28 -7.87 -32.28
C THR A 279 -32.24 -7.14 -33.22
N SER A 280 -31.68 -6.55 -34.28
CA SER A 280 -32.42 -6.11 -35.47
C SER A 280 -32.52 -7.25 -36.48
#